data_AF-A0A6A4NTJ8-F1
#
_entry.id   AF-A0A6A4NTJ8-F1
#
_cell.length_a   1.000
_cell.length_b   1.000
_cell.length_c   1.000
_cell.angle_alpha   90.00
_cell.angle_beta   90.00
_cell.angle_gamma   90.00
#
_symmetry.space_group_name_H-M   'P 1'
#
loop_
_entity.id
_entity.type
_entity.pdbx_description
1 polymer ?
#
loop_
_entity_poly.entity_id
_entity_poly.type
_entity_poly.pdbx_seq_one_letter_code
_entity_poly.pdbx_strand_id
1 'polypeptide(L)'
;MEEEKNSVIVKVQPKPRKGFISIVIDLLEKLLVKLFYNSSRPHHYLAGNFAPVDDETPPTKDLHVIGYLPDCLNGEFVRVGPNPKFAPVAGYHWFDGDGMIHGLRIKDGKAAYVSRFVRTSRLKQEESFGGAKFMKIGDLKGLFGLLVVNLQMLRNKLKVLDVSYGNSTANTALVYHHGKLLALSEVDKPYVIKVIEDGDLQTLGLLDYDKRLSHSFTAHPKVDPVTGEMFTFGYSQTPPYITYRVISKDGYMHDPVPITVPESIMMHDFAITENYAIFMDLPMYFRPKDMVKKNTLVYSFDSTKKARFGILPRYAKDEKHIRWFELPTCFIFHNANAWEEGDEVVLIACRIEKPDLDLVSGALKEKLESFANELYEMRFNMKTGEASQKKLSAPALDFPRVNENYTGRKQRYVYGTTLDNIAKVTGIIKFDLHAKPDSGKTRLEVGGNVQGLYDLGPGKFGSEAVYVPRVPGTDSEEDDGYLIFFVHDENSRKSFVHVIDARTMSADPIAVVELPHRVPYGFHAFFVTEEQLQEQAKL
;
A
#
# COMPACT_ATOMS: atom_id res chain seq x y z
N MET A 1 21.71 30.40 15.42
CA MET A 1 21.06 30.71 14.13
C MET A 1 21.18 29.46 13.28
N GLU A 2 20.36 28.46 13.59
CA GLU A 2 20.16 27.31 12.72
C GLU A 2 18.99 27.67 11.80
N GLU A 3 19.28 27.87 10.51
CA GLU A 3 18.23 27.86 9.50
C GLU A 3 17.62 26.46 9.49
N GLU A 4 16.36 26.33 9.93
CA GLU A 4 15.52 25.17 9.69
C GLU A 4 15.51 24.88 8.18
N LYS A 5 16.34 23.94 7.74
CA LYS A 5 16.25 23.35 6.40
C LYS A 5 15.02 22.46 6.37
N ASN A 6 13.86 23.07 6.27
CA ASN A 6 12.67 22.39 5.77
C ASN A 6 13.02 21.84 4.38
N SER A 7 13.08 20.53 4.24
CA SER A 7 13.30 19.88 2.95
C SER A 7 12.31 20.44 1.93
N VAL A 8 12.84 21.03 0.86
CA VAL A 8 12.03 21.86 -0.04
C VAL A 8 11.07 20.97 -0.83
N ILE A 9 9.76 21.21 -0.69
CA ILE A 9 8.74 20.52 -1.49
C ILE A 9 8.89 20.95 -2.96
N VAL A 10 9.16 19.99 -3.83
CA VAL A 10 9.39 20.25 -5.25
C VAL A 10 8.06 20.40 -5.97
N LYS A 11 7.76 21.62 -6.44
CA LYS A 11 6.56 21.88 -7.24
C LYS A 11 6.64 21.14 -8.58
N VAL A 12 5.66 20.27 -8.83
CA VAL A 12 5.61 19.45 -10.05
C VAL A 12 5.02 20.24 -11.22
N GLN A 13 5.87 20.58 -12.19
CA GLN A 13 5.51 21.30 -13.42
C GLN A 13 6.16 20.63 -14.65
N PRO A 14 5.63 19.47 -15.10
CA PRO A 14 6.16 18.78 -16.27
C PRO A 14 5.96 19.60 -17.55
N LYS A 15 6.89 19.48 -18.49
CA LYS A 15 6.89 20.18 -19.79
C LYS A 15 6.86 19.18 -20.96
N PRO A 16 5.76 18.41 -21.14
CA PRO A 16 5.64 17.49 -22.26
C PRO A 16 5.55 18.24 -23.60
N ARG A 17 6.00 17.60 -24.68
CA ARG A 17 5.85 18.14 -26.04
C ARG A 17 4.62 17.55 -26.73
N LYS A 18 3.55 18.34 -26.80
CA LYS A 18 2.37 18.05 -27.62
C LYS A 18 2.59 18.59 -29.04
N GLY A 19 2.52 17.74 -30.05
CA GLY A 19 2.75 18.15 -31.44
C GLY A 19 2.66 17.00 -32.44
N PHE A 20 3.15 17.21 -33.67
CA PHE A 20 3.08 16.21 -34.74
C PHE A 20 3.71 14.87 -34.34
N ILE A 21 4.87 14.90 -33.67
CA ILE A 21 5.56 13.69 -33.20
C ILE A 21 4.69 12.90 -32.20
N SER A 22 4.02 13.56 -31.25
CA SER A 22 3.16 12.85 -30.29
C SER A 22 1.99 12.17 -31.00
N ILE A 23 1.38 12.84 -32.00
CA ILE A 23 0.29 12.28 -32.80
C ILE A 23 0.75 11.03 -33.56
N VAL A 24 1.92 11.06 -34.19
CA VAL A 24 2.46 9.91 -34.93
C VAL A 24 2.69 8.71 -34.00
N ILE A 25 3.26 8.94 -32.81
CA ILE A 25 3.46 7.87 -31.81
C ILE A 25 2.11 7.32 -31.33
N ASP A 26 1.11 8.17 -31.11
CA ASP A 26 -0.23 7.74 -30.70
C ASP A 26 -0.93 6.90 -31.77
N LEU A 27 -0.75 7.24 -33.05
CA LEU A 27 -1.25 6.42 -34.17
C LEU A 27 -0.56 5.06 -34.23
N LEU A 28 0.75 5.02 -33.97
CA LEU A 28 1.50 3.78 -33.86
C LEU A 28 1.01 2.92 -32.69
N GLU A 29 0.79 3.50 -31.51
CA GLU A 29 0.22 2.80 -30.36
C GLU A 29 -1.15 2.21 -30.69
N LYS A 30 -2.06 3.01 -31.27
CA LYS A 30 -3.39 2.52 -31.69
C LYS A 30 -3.31 1.35 -32.67
N LEU A 31 -2.36 1.39 -33.61
CA LEU A 31 -2.12 0.29 -34.54
C LEU A 31 -1.65 -0.97 -33.80
N LEU A 32 -0.68 -0.83 -32.88
CA LEU A 32 -0.20 -1.97 -32.07
C LEU A 32 -1.31 -2.57 -31.22
N VAL A 33 -2.10 -1.74 -30.54
CA VAL A 33 -3.24 -2.20 -29.74
C VAL A 33 -4.23 -2.97 -30.61
N LYS A 34 -4.58 -2.44 -31.79
CA LYS A 34 -5.48 -3.12 -32.73
C LYS A 34 -4.95 -4.49 -33.21
N LEU A 35 -3.64 -4.63 -33.37
CA LEU A 35 -3.01 -5.85 -33.89
C LEU A 35 -2.75 -6.90 -32.81
N PHE A 36 -2.46 -6.49 -31.58
CA PHE A 36 -1.92 -7.37 -30.54
C PHE A 36 -2.75 -7.43 -29.25
N TYR A 37 -3.74 -6.56 -29.07
CA TYR A 37 -4.59 -6.53 -27.89
C TYR A 37 -6.07 -6.76 -28.25
N ASN A 38 -6.72 -7.68 -27.53
CA ASN A 38 -8.13 -7.97 -27.73
C ASN A 38 -9.00 -7.16 -26.77
N SER A 39 -9.55 -6.05 -27.26
CA SER A 39 -10.42 -5.14 -26.50
C SER A 39 -11.88 -5.62 -26.32
N SER A 40 -12.25 -6.77 -26.89
CA SER A 40 -13.64 -7.28 -26.79
C SER A 40 -13.99 -7.87 -25.43
N ARG A 41 -13.02 -8.06 -24.54
CA ARG A 41 -13.25 -8.61 -23.19
C ARG A 41 -13.50 -7.49 -22.18
N PRO A 42 -14.57 -7.55 -21.38
CA PRO A 42 -14.79 -6.60 -20.31
C PRO A 42 -13.64 -6.70 -19.29
N HIS A 43 -13.17 -5.55 -18.82
CA HIS A 43 -12.07 -5.49 -17.87
C HIS A 43 -12.62 -5.56 -16.44
N HIS A 44 -12.33 -6.65 -15.71
CA HIS A 44 -12.85 -6.86 -14.35
C HIS A 44 -12.55 -5.68 -13.42
N TYR A 45 -11.30 -5.19 -13.42
CA TYR A 45 -10.86 -4.05 -12.58
C TYR A 45 -11.35 -2.67 -13.04
N LEU A 46 -12.27 -2.59 -14.00
CA LEU A 46 -12.95 -1.35 -14.40
C LEU A 46 -14.48 -1.51 -14.30
N ALA A 47 -14.96 -2.56 -13.66
CA ALA A 47 -16.38 -2.90 -13.52
C ALA A 47 -16.80 -2.97 -12.04
N GLY A 48 -18.11 -2.86 -11.78
CA GLY A 48 -18.63 -2.88 -10.41
C GLY A 48 -18.02 -1.78 -9.54
N ASN A 49 -17.64 -2.12 -8.31
CA ASN A 49 -16.99 -1.16 -7.40
C ASN A 49 -15.47 -0.96 -7.68
N PHE A 50 -14.89 -1.64 -8.69
CA PHE A 50 -13.58 -1.27 -9.22
C PHE A 50 -13.64 -0.15 -10.26
N ALA A 51 -14.84 0.15 -10.79
CA ALA A 51 -14.99 1.20 -11.80
C ALA A 51 -14.50 2.55 -11.24
N PRO A 52 -13.85 3.39 -12.06
CA PRO A 52 -13.42 4.71 -11.63
C PRO A 52 -14.62 5.57 -11.23
N VAL A 53 -14.40 6.46 -10.26
CA VAL A 53 -15.24 7.64 -10.05
C VAL A 53 -14.64 8.81 -10.84
N ASP A 54 -15.45 9.47 -11.66
CA ASP A 54 -14.97 10.48 -12.59
C ASP A 54 -14.72 11.84 -11.91
N ASP A 55 -15.55 12.14 -10.90
CA ASP A 55 -15.63 13.44 -10.24
C ASP A 55 -14.96 13.44 -8.86
N GLU A 56 -14.26 14.53 -8.55
CA GLU A 56 -13.76 14.84 -7.22
C GLU A 56 -14.90 15.43 -6.37
N THR A 57 -14.97 15.07 -5.09
CA THR A 57 -15.98 15.58 -4.16
C THR A 57 -15.34 16.62 -3.24
N PRO A 58 -15.79 17.89 -3.25
CA PRO A 58 -15.32 18.88 -2.27
C PRO A 58 -15.81 18.54 -0.86
N PRO A 59 -15.22 19.13 0.20
CA PRO A 59 -15.63 18.86 1.58
C PRO A 59 -17.14 18.97 1.76
N THR A 60 -17.77 17.82 1.99
CA THR A 60 -19.21 17.68 2.18
C THR A 60 -19.45 17.44 3.66
N LYS A 61 -19.96 18.47 4.34
CA LYS A 61 -20.14 18.52 5.79
C LYS A 61 -21.46 17.87 6.22
N ASP A 62 -21.61 17.72 7.54
CA ASP A 62 -22.84 17.29 8.22
C ASP A 62 -23.37 15.95 7.69
N LEU A 63 -22.46 14.99 7.48
CA LEU A 63 -22.83 13.65 7.06
C LEU A 63 -23.72 12.97 8.11
N HIS A 64 -24.62 12.09 7.64
CA HIS A 64 -25.48 11.33 8.53
C HIS A 64 -24.66 10.29 9.30
N VAL A 65 -24.66 10.40 10.63
CA VAL A 65 -23.99 9.47 11.55
C VAL A 65 -25.05 8.69 12.32
N ILE A 66 -25.02 7.37 12.19
CA ILE A 66 -25.78 6.43 13.01
C ILE A 66 -24.86 5.97 14.15
N GLY A 67 -25.31 6.07 15.41
CA GLY A 67 -24.47 5.83 16.58
C GLY A 67 -23.75 7.10 17.03
N TYR A 68 -22.48 6.98 17.45
CA TYR A 68 -21.67 8.13 17.85
C TYR A 68 -20.21 7.93 17.45
N LEU A 69 -19.54 9.01 16.99
CA LEU A 69 -18.11 8.98 16.70
C LEU A 69 -17.32 9.20 18.00
N PRO A 70 -16.45 8.27 18.44
CA PRO A 70 -15.65 8.42 19.65
C PRO A 70 -14.70 9.62 19.61
N ASP A 71 -14.46 10.25 20.77
CA ASP A 71 -13.64 11.47 20.89
C ASP A 71 -12.18 11.28 20.40
N CYS A 72 -11.63 10.07 20.52
CA CYS A 72 -10.28 9.77 20.02
C CYS A 72 -10.19 9.75 18.49
N LEU A 73 -11.33 9.60 17.78
CA LEU A 73 -11.41 9.81 16.34
C LEU A 73 -11.53 11.31 16.07
N ASN A 74 -10.44 12.05 16.29
CA ASN A 74 -10.34 13.47 15.98
C ASN A 74 -9.14 13.69 15.06
N GLY A 75 -9.41 13.99 13.80
CA GLY A 75 -8.39 13.92 12.75
C GLY A 75 -8.96 13.77 11.35
N GLU A 76 -8.18 13.21 10.44
CA GLU A 76 -8.54 12.90 9.06
C GLU A 76 -8.28 11.42 8.78
N PHE A 77 -9.35 10.65 8.56
CA PHE A 77 -9.23 9.28 8.08
C PHE A 77 -9.13 9.27 6.56
N VAL A 78 -8.00 8.84 6.03
CA VAL A 78 -7.71 8.85 4.60
C VAL A 78 -7.46 7.44 4.08
N ARG A 79 -7.90 7.17 2.85
CA ARG A 79 -7.50 5.97 2.11
C ARG A 79 -7.21 6.31 0.67
N VAL A 80 -6.08 5.84 0.17
CA VAL A 80 -5.70 5.99 -1.23
C VAL A 80 -6.00 4.70 -2.00
N GLY A 81 -6.33 4.85 -3.28
CA GLY A 81 -6.51 3.72 -4.17
C GLY A 81 -6.40 4.11 -5.64
N PRO A 82 -6.42 3.10 -6.54
CA PRO A 82 -6.32 3.30 -7.96
C PRO A 82 -7.65 3.76 -8.54
N ASN A 83 -7.64 4.89 -9.23
CA ASN A 83 -8.80 5.44 -9.92
C ASN A 83 -8.32 6.03 -11.25
N PRO A 84 -8.33 5.30 -12.38
CA PRO A 84 -7.80 5.82 -13.64
C PRO A 84 -8.63 7.01 -14.11
N LYS A 85 -8.03 8.20 -14.24
CA LYS A 85 -8.74 9.41 -14.69
C LYS A 85 -9.18 9.30 -16.14
N PHE A 86 -8.39 8.59 -16.95
CA PHE A 86 -8.65 8.33 -18.35
C PHE A 86 -8.74 6.84 -18.61
N ALA A 87 -9.65 6.45 -19.49
CA ALA A 87 -9.78 5.06 -19.91
C ALA A 87 -8.43 4.51 -20.42
N PRO A 88 -7.99 3.32 -19.97
CA PRO A 88 -6.78 2.68 -20.48
C PRO A 88 -6.86 2.44 -21.99
N VAL A 89 -5.73 2.61 -22.69
CA VAL A 89 -5.65 2.37 -24.13
C VAL A 89 -5.69 0.87 -24.47
N ALA A 90 -5.11 0.04 -23.59
CA ALA A 90 -5.04 -1.41 -23.75
C ALA A 90 -5.13 -2.13 -22.40
N GLY A 91 -4.06 -2.80 -21.97
CA GLY A 91 -4.05 -3.57 -20.74
C GLY A 91 -4.20 -2.68 -19.51
N TYR A 92 -4.84 -3.23 -18.47
CA TYR A 92 -4.98 -2.57 -17.19
C TYR A 92 -4.81 -3.60 -16.07
N HIS A 93 -4.08 -3.24 -15.03
CA HIS A 93 -4.06 -3.96 -13.78
C HIS A 93 -4.70 -3.07 -12.71
N TRP A 94 -5.26 -3.66 -11.65
CA TRP A 94 -5.84 -2.87 -10.57
C TRP A 94 -4.84 -1.84 -10.01
N PHE A 95 -3.56 -2.19 -9.96
CA PHE A 95 -2.46 -1.33 -9.47
C PHE A 95 -2.15 -0.11 -10.36
N ASP A 96 -2.71 -0.01 -11.57
CA ASP A 96 -2.30 1.00 -12.56
C ASP A 96 -3.03 2.34 -12.50
N GLY A 97 -4.15 2.40 -11.78
CA GLY A 97 -4.99 3.59 -11.70
C GLY A 97 -4.29 4.76 -11.00
N ASP A 98 -4.65 5.99 -11.37
CA ASP A 98 -4.13 7.19 -10.72
C ASP A 98 -4.56 7.23 -9.26
N GLY A 99 -3.71 7.74 -8.37
CA GLY A 99 -4.02 7.81 -6.94
C GLY A 99 -5.16 8.78 -6.67
N MET A 100 -6.24 8.27 -6.08
CA MET A 100 -7.33 9.08 -5.55
C MET A 100 -7.48 8.81 -4.06
N ILE A 101 -7.44 9.89 -3.28
CA ILE A 101 -7.62 9.84 -1.83
C ILE A 101 -9.08 10.13 -1.52
N HIS A 102 -9.68 9.27 -0.71
CA HIS A 102 -10.95 9.49 -0.05
C HIS A 102 -10.67 9.82 1.41
N GLY A 103 -11.20 10.95 1.87
CA GLY A 103 -11.00 11.47 3.23
C GLY A 103 -12.32 11.56 3.99
N LEU A 104 -12.25 11.30 5.29
CA LEU A 104 -13.30 11.57 6.26
C LEU A 104 -12.68 12.39 7.40
N ARG A 105 -12.93 13.71 7.37
CA ARG A 105 -12.62 14.62 8.46
C ARG A 105 -13.55 14.31 9.62
N ILE A 106 -13.01 13.96 10.78
CA ILE A 106 -13.79 13.79 12.00
C ILE A 106 -13.33 14.83 13.02
N LYS A 107 -14.27 15.64 13.49
CA LYS A 107 -14.00 16.68 14.50
C LYS A 107 -15.25 16.93 15.32
N ASP A 108 -15.10 16.93 16.65
CA ASP A 108 -16.19 17.19 17.61
C ASP A 108 -17.45 16.34 17.35
N GLY A 109 -17.25 15.05 17.06
CA GLY A 109 -18.33 14.10 16.77
C GLY A 109 -19.03 14.29 15.41
N LYS A 110 -18.54 15.20 14.56
CA LYS A 110 -19.06 15.45 13.22
C LYS A 110 -18.12 14.91 12.16
N ALA A 111 -18.69 14.55 11.01
CA ALA A 111 -17.95 14.02 9.87
C ALA A 111 -18.15 14.88 8.61
N ALA A 112 -17.07 15.05 7.83
CA ALA A 112 -17.12 15.62 6.48
C ALA A 112 -16.32 14.75 5.51
N TYR A 113 -16.84 14.56 4.30
CA TYR A 113 -16.22 13.70 3.28
C TYR A 113 -15.60 14.51 2.15
N VAL A 114 -14.47 14.02 1.64
CA VAL A 114 -13.76 14.61 0.49
C VAL A 114 -13.22 13.51 -0.42
N SER A 115 -13.08 13.81 -1.71
CA SER A 115 -12.25 13.01 -2.60
C SER A 115 -11.44 13.87 -3.58
N ARG A 116 -10.15 13.54 -3.73
CA ARG A 116 -9.18 14.26 -4.56
C ARG A 116 -8.20 13.32 -5.22
N PHE A 117 -7.86 13.58 -6.48
CA PHE A 117 -6.71 12.97 -7.12
C PHE A 117 -5.42 13.53 -6.54
N VAL A 118 -4.43 12.65 -6.34
CA VAL A 118 -3.05 13.09 -6.13
C VAL A 118 -2.55 13.69 -7.44
N ARG A 119 -2.18 14.97 -7.42
CA ARG A 119 -1.79 15.72 -8.63
C ARG A 119 -0.36 15.39 -9.07
N THR A 120 -0.15 14.13 -9.48
CA THR A 120 1.15 13.61 -9.93
C THR A 120 1.61 14.22 -11.25
N SER A 121 2.90 14.12 -11.54
CA SER A 121 3.48 14.49 -12.83
C SER A 121 2.80 13.73 -13.98
N ARG A 122 2.54 12.44 -13.78
CA ARG A 122 1.82 11.58 -14.73
C ARG A 122 0.44 12.14 -15.03
N LEU A 123 -0.38 12.34 -14.01
CA LEU A 123 -1.76 12.80 -14.18
C LEU A 123 -1.84 14.16 -14.87
N LYS A 124 -1.01 15.13 -14.45
CA LYS A 124 -0.94 16.46 -15.08
C LYS A 124 -0.63 16.39 -16.58
N GLN A 125 0.25 15.47 -16.96
CA GLN A 125 0.59 15.27 -18.37
C GLN A 125 -0.57 14.63 -19.13
N GLU A 126 -1.20 13.58 -18.59
CA GLU A 126 -2.35 12.94 -19.23
C GLU A 126 -3.54 13.90 -19.39
N GLU A 127 -3.79 14.77 -18.40
CA GLU A 127 -4.75 15.87 -18.50
C GLU A 127 -4.41 16.84 -19.64
N SER A 128 -3.12 17.22 -19.78
CA SER A 128 -2.68 18.09 -20.88
C SER A 128 -2.85 17.45 -22.28
N PHE A 129 -2.76 16.12 -22.36
CA PHE A 129 -2.98 15.37 -23.59
C PHE A 129 -4.45 15.03 -23.83
N GLY A 130 -5.28 15.03 -22.78
CA GLY A 130 -6.69 14.62 -22.83
C GLY A 130 -6.90 13.11 -22.88
N GLY A 131 -5.98 12.33 -22.31
CA GLY A 131 -6.07 10.87 -22.34
C GLY A 131 -4.85 10.15 -21.77
N ALA A 132 -4.98 8.85 -21.53
CA ALA A 132 -3.91 8.00 -21.02
C ALA A 132 -2.70 7.98 -21.97
N LYS A 133 -1.48 8.07 -21.42
CA LYS A 133 -0.21 8.12 -22.16
C LYS A 133 0.89 7.24 -21.59
N PHE A 134 0.83 6.97 -20.29
CA PHE A 134 1.86 6.20 -19.62
C PHE A 134 1.57 4.71 -19.72
N MET A 135 2.65 3.95 -19.90
CA MET A 135 2.67 2.49 -19.82
C MET A 135 2.15 2.01 -18.47
N LYS A 136 1.41 0.89 -18.49
CA LYS A 136 0.80 0.25 -17.33
C LYS A 136 1.36 -1.16 -17.12
N ILE A 137 1.30 -1.67 -15.89
CA ILE A 137 1.65 -3.05 -15.57
C ILE A 137 0.77 -4.01 -16.37
N GLY A 138 -0.52 -3.70 -16.52
CA GLY A 138 -1.44 -4.49 -17.35
C GLY A 138 -1.04 -4.58 -18.83
N ASP A 139 -0.23 -3.65 -19.34
CA ASP A 139 0.30 -3.72 -20.71
C ASP A 139 1.47 -4.72 -20.83
N LEU A 140 2.16 -5.04 -19.73
CA LEU A 140 3.43 -5.78 -19.70
C LEU A 140 3.24 -7.30 -19.78
N LYS A 141 2.62 -7.75 -20.87
CA LYS A 141 2.38 -9.18 -21.16
C LYS A 141 2.78 -9.54 -22.58
N GLY A 142 3.50 -10.64 -22.73
CA GLY A 142 3.87 -11.18 -24.04
C GLY A 142 4.71 -10.23 -24.90
N LEU A 143 4.64 -10.43 -26.22
CA LEU A 143 5.30 -9.55 -27.20
C LEU A 143 4.73 -8.12 -27.18
N PHE A 144 3.42 -7.97 -26.91
CA PHE A 144 2.77 -6.67 -26.83
C PHE A 144 3.42 -5.78 -25.77
N GLY A 145 3.66 -6.31 -24.57
CA GLY A 145 4.33 -5.58 -23.50
C GLY A 145 5.72 -5.08 -23.89
N LEU A 146 6.51 -5.88 -24.62
CA LEU A 146 7.81 -5.43 -25.12
C LEU A 146 7.67 -4.23 -26.07
N LEU A 147 6.65 -4.23 -26.95
CA LEU A 147 6.41 -3.12 -27.86
C LEU A 147 5.97 -1.86 -27.12
N VAL A 148 5.11 -1.98 -26.09
CA VAL A 148 4.70 -0.85 -25.24
C VAL A 148 5.89 -0.26 -24.48
N VAL A 149 6.79 -1.09 -23.94
CA VAL A 149 8.04 -0.61 -23.31
C VAL A 149 8.86 0.23 -24.28
N ASN A 150 9.04 -0.24 -25.52
CA ASN A 150 9.78 0.51 -26.53
C ASN A 150 9.08 1.82 -26.93
N LEU A 151 7.74 1.83 -27.00
CA LEU A 151 6.97 3.06 -27.22
C LEU A 151 7.15 4.06 -26.08
N GLN A 152 7.10 3.62 -24.82
CA GLN A 152 7.36 4.48 -23.66
C GLN A 152 8.77 5.07 -23.72
N MET A 153 9.79 4.26 -24.03
CA MET A 153 11.17 4.74 -24.20
C MET A 153 11.26 5.77 -25.33
N LEU A 154 10.56 5.56 -26.45
CA LEU A 154 10.51 6.50 -27.57
C LEU A 154 9.84 7.82 -27.17
N ARG A 155 8.70 7.78 -26.46
CA ARG A 155 8.02 8.96 -25.92
C ARG A 155 8.95 9.78 -25.02
N ASN A 156 9.68 9.11 -24.14
CA ASN A 156 10.64 9.75 -23.23
C ASN A 156 11.80 10.39 -24.01
N LYS A 157 12.42 9.65 -24.94
CA LYS A 157 13.57 10.13 -25.74
C LYS A 157 13.23 11.33 -26.60
N LEU A 158 12.02 11.35 -27.17
CA LEU A 158 11.51 12.45 -28.00
C LEU A 158 10.88 13.59 -27.18
N LYS A 159 10.92 13.50 -25.83
CA LYS A 159 10.34 14.45 -24.89
C LYS A 159 8.84 14.68 -25.10
N VAL A 160 8.14 13.70 -25.65
CA VAL A 160 6.68 13.69 -25.70
C VAL A 160 6.14 13.61 -24.27
N LEU A 161 6.77 12.77 -23.44
CA LEU A 161 6.55 12.73 -21.99
C LEU A 161 7.77 13.31 -21.28
N ASP A 162 7.52 14.04 -20.20
CA ASP A 162 8.50 14.58 -19.29
C ASP A 162 8.55 13.72 -18.00
N VAL A 163 9.56 12.87 -17.91
CA VAL A 163 9.76 11.95 -16.77
C VAL A 163 10.70 12.53 -15.71
N SER A 164 11.06 13.81 -15.78
CA SER A 164 11.98 14.44 -14.81
C SER A 164 11.44 14.48 -13.37
N TYR A 165 10.13 14.34 -13.20
CA TYR A 165 9.43 14.25 -11.90
C TYR A 165 8.89 12.83 -11.61
N GLY A 166 9.42 11.82 -12.31
CA GLY A 166 8.90 10.46 -12.22
C GLY A 166 7.60 10.23 -13.00
N ASN A 167 7.04 9.03 -12.85
CA ASN A 167 5.82 8.52 -13.49
C ASN A 167 4.81 7.92 -12.47
N SER A 168 4.96 8.26 -11.19
CA SER A 168 4.15 7.80 -10.06
C SER A 168 2.65 7.94 -10.29
N THR A 169 1.90 6.95 -9.83
CA THR A 169 0.46 7.05 -9.60
C THR A 169 0.15 7.57 -8.20
N ALA A 170 1.08 7.45 -7.24
CA ALA A 170 0.89 7.78 -5.82
C ALA A 170 -0.40 7.17 -5.23
N ASN A 171 -0.68 5.91 -5.58
CA ASN A 171 -1.96 5.26 -5.32
C ASN A 171 -1.93 4.22 -4.20
N THR A 172 -0.76 3.87 -3.66
CA THR A 172 -0.55 2.64 -2.90
C THR A 172 -0.82 2.83 -1.42
N ALA A 173 -0.13 3.76 -0.77
CA ALA A 173 -0.24 3.96 0.66
C ALA A 173 -0.04 5.42 1.07
N LEU A 174 -0.30 5.69 2.35
CA LEU A 174 -0.15 6.97 3.00
C LEU A 174 0.68 6.80 4.28
N VAL A 175 1.55 7.76 4.57
CA VAL A 175 2.29 7.81 5.85
C VAL A 175 2.44 9.26 6.31
N TYR A 176 2.42 9.50 7.61
CA TYR A 176 2.73 10.80 8.19
C TYR A 176 4.14 10.81 8.80
N HIS A 177 4.97 11.77 8.43
CA HIS A 177 6.31 11.94 9.01
C HIS A 177 6.80 13.38 8.85
N HIS A 178 7.39 13.95 9.91
CA HIS A 178 7.94 15.31 9.95
C HIS A 178 6.98 16.38 9.37
N GLY A 179 5.79 16.49 9.95
CA GLY A 179 4.78 17.47 9.54
C GLY A 179 4.02 17.11 8.26
N LYS A 180 4.43 16.09 7.51
CA LYS A 180 3.99 15.85 6.12
C LYS A 180 3.23 14.53 6.00
N LEU A 181 2.03 14.58 5.42
CA LEU A 181 1.33 13.40 4.93
C LEU A 181 1.86 13.10 3.51
N LEU A 182 2.34 11.88 3.29
CA LEU A 182 2.97 11.44 2.04
C LEU A 182 2.09 10.41 1.35
N ALA A 183 1.72 10.65 0.09
CA ALA A 183 1.13 9.65 -0.80
C ALA A 183 2.24 8.89 -1.54
N LEU A 184 2.20 7.56 -1.46
CA LEU A 184 3.29 6.67 -1.83
C LEU A 184 2.89 5.75 -2.99
N SER A 185 3.91 5.32 -3.74
CA SER A 185 3.81 4.28 -4.76
C SER A 185 5.17 3.60 -4.90
N GLU A 186 5.18 2.27 -4.98
CA GLU A 186 6.37 1.40 -4.84
C GLU A 186 7.63 1.81 -5.60
N VAL A 187 7.49 2.44 -6.77
CA VAL A 187 8.59 2.65 -7.72
C VAL A 187 8.88 4.11 -8.01
N ASP A 188 8.42 5.04 -7.17
CA ASP A 188 8.67 6.47 -7.37
C ASP A 188 8.75 7.26 -6.05
N LYS A 189 8.97 8.57 -6.16
CA LYS A 189 9.11 9.48 -5.03
C LYS A 189 7.74 9.82 -4.41
N PRO A 190 7.72 10.08 -3.09
CA PRO A 190 6.51 10.48 -2.38
C PRO A 190 5.96 11.84 -2.81
N TYR A 191 4.64 11.98 -2.78
CA TYR A 191 3.93 13.25 -2.97
C TYR A 191 3.40 13.78 -1.64
N VAL A 192 3.65 15.05 -1.33
CA VAL A 192 3.16 15.68 -0.10
C VAL A 192 1.71 16.12 -0.28
N ILE A 193 0.86 15.67 0.63
CA ILE A 193 -0.56 16.02 0.73
C ILE A 193 -0.74 16.90 1.96
N LYS A 194 -1.43 18.03 1.79
CA LYS A 194 -1.87 18.91 2.87
C LYS A 194 -3.37 18.70 3.08
N VAL A 195 -3.75 18.44 4.31
CA VAL A 195 -5.14 18.47 4.76
C VAL A 195 -5.45 19.90 5.18
N ILE A 196 -6.45 20.50 4.54
CA ILE A 196 -6.91 21.86 4.82
C ILE A 196 -7.88 21.81 6.00
N GLU A 197 -8.03 22.93 6.71
CA GLU A 197 -8.84 23.02 7.94
C GLU A 197 -10.28 22.50 7.77
N ASP A 198 -10.89 22.72 6.60
CA ASP A 198 -12.24 22.27 6.26
C ASP A 198 -12.33 20.80 5.82
N GLY A 199 -11.21 20.09 5.80
CA GLY A 199 -11.08 18.70 5.34
C GLY A 199 -10.70 18.56 3.87
N ASP A 200 -10.46 19.64 3.11
CA ASP A 200 -9.99 19.48 1.71
C ASP A 200 -8.56 18.90 1.65
N LEU A 201 -8.22 18.26 0.54
CA LEU A 201 -6.90 17.67 0.31
C LEU A 201 -6.18 18.38 -0.84
N GLN A 202 -4.99 18.88 -0.58
CA GLN A 202 -4.16 19.56 -1.56
C GLN A 202 -2.84 18.83 -1.77
N THR A 203 -2.53 18.46 -3.02
CA THR A 203 -1.17 18.01 -3.39
C THR A 203 -0.22 19.21 -3.49
N LEU A 204 0.75 19.31 -2.59
CA LEU A 204 1.74 20.39 -2.59
C LEU A 204 2.85 20.17 -3.63
N GLY A 205 3.31 18.94 -3.78
CA GLY A 205 4.40 18.60 -4.69
C GLY A 205 5.06 17.28 -4.34
N LEU A 206 6.25 17.07 -4.90
CA LEU A 206 7.06 15.88 -4.72
C LEU A 206 8.14 16.13 -3.67
N LEU A 207 8.50 15.12 -2.89
CA LEU A 207 9.56 15.21 -1.89
C LEU A 207 10.77 14.38 -2.34
N ASP A 208 11.90 15.06 -2.59
CA ASP A 208 13.16 14.42 -3.00
C ASP A 208 14.29 14.53 -1.95
N TYR A 209 13.95 15.03 -0.75
CA TYR A 209 14.85 15.17 0.40
C TYR A 209 16.12 15.96 0.06
N ASP A 210 15.95 17.16 -0.49
CA ASP A 210 17.05 18.02 -0.96
C ASP A 210 17.95 17.28 -1.95
N LYS A 211 17.32 16.59 -2.91
CA LYS A 211 17.95 15.74 -3.94
C LYS A 211 18.71 14.51 -3.41
N ARG A 212 18.55 14.16 -2.13
CA ARG A 212 19.19 12.96 -1.54
C ARG A 212 18.47 11.66 -1.92
N LEU A 213 17.20 11.75 -2.31
CA LEU A 213 16.43 10.63 -2.85
C LEU A 213 16.58 10.52 -4.38
N SER A 214 17.42 9.58 -4.81
CA SER A 214 17.72 9.27 -6.21
C SER A 214 17.18 7.92 -6.71
N HIS A 215 16.63 7.11 -5.81
CA HIS A 215 16.01 5.81 -6.09
C HIS A 215 14.51 5.84 -5.77
N SER A 216 13.82 4.72 -6.02
CA SER A 216 12.42 4.51 -5.63
C SER A 216 12.22 4.59 -4.11
N PHE A 217 10.99 4.77 -3.68
CA PHE A 217 10.59 4.84 -2.28
C PHE A 217 9.46 3.83 -2.06
N THR A 218 9.61 2.90 -1.11
CA THR A 218 8.59 1.88 -0.82
C THR A 218 7.27 2.53 -0.41
N ALA A 219 6.15 1.88 -0.71
CA ALA A 219 4.87 2.30 -0.15
C ALA A 219 4.70 1.94 1.33
N HIS A 220 5.62 1.16 1.92
CA HIS A 220 5.52 0.67 3.29
C HIS A 220 6.71 1.09 4.17
N PRO A 221 7.04 2.40 4.27
CA PRO A 221 8.02 2.84 5.26
C PRO A 221 7.48 2.58 6.67
N LYS A 222 8.38 2.38 7.63
CA LYS A 222 8.02 2.19 9.04
C LYS A 222 8.50 3.37 9.86
N VAL A 223 7.59 4.04 10.56
CA VAL A 223 7.93 5.09 11.53
C VAL A 223 8.07 4.43 12.90
N ASP A 224 9.21 4.64 13.55
CA ASP A 224 9.42 4.17 14.92
C ASP A 224 8.72 5.14 15.89
N PRO A 225 7.69 4.69 16.64
CA PRO A 225 6.93 5.56 17.55
C PRO A 225 7.76 6.12 18.73
N VAL A 226 8.94 5.55 19.02
CA VAL A 226 9.80 6.02 20.13
C VAL A 226 10.83 7.03 19.64
N THR A 227 11.50 6.78 18.51
CA THR A 227 12.53 7.70 18.00
C THR A 227 11.96 8.80 17.09
N GLY A 228 10.77 8.57 16.53
CA GLY A 228 10.16 9.41 15.50
C GLY A 228 10.83 9.29 14.13
N GLU A 229 11.83 8.41 13.98
CA GLU A 229 12.53 8.21 12.71
C GLU A 229 11.70 7.33 11.76
N MET A 230 11.85 7.57 10.46
CA MET A 230 11.26 6.74 9.42
C MET A 230 12.31 5.92 8.71
N PHE A 231 12.08 4.61 8.69
CA PHE A 231 12.87 3.63 7.98
C PHE A 231 12.21 3.30 6.64
N THR A 232 12.97 3.29 5.56
CA THR A 232 12.44 3.10 4.21
C THR A 232 13.47 2.42 3.31
N PHE A 233 13.02 1.91 2.17
CA PHE A 233 13.90 1.38 1.14
C PHE A 233 13.33 1.69 -0.26
N GLY A 234 14.09 1.38 -1.30
CA GLY A 234 13.59 1.31 -2.66
C GLY A 234 14.14 0.10 -3.38
N TYR A 235 13.33 -0.56 -4.21
CA TYR A 235 13.78 -1.62 -5.09
C TYR A 235 13.83 -1.18 -6.57
N SER A 236 14.72 -1.81 -7.33
CA SER A 236 15.09 -1.41 -8.70
C SER A 236 15.19 -2.61 -9.64
N GLN A 237 15.08 -2.32 -10.94
CA GLN A 237 15.30 -3.28 -12.04
C GLN A 237 16.79 -3.44 -12.39
N THR A 238 17.65 -2.55 -11.89
CA THR A 238 19.11 -2.56 -12.09
C THR A 238 19.86 -2.41 -10.76
N PRO A 239 21.08 -2.97 -10.62
CA PRO A 239 21.88 -2.80 -9.40
C PRO A 239 22.18 -1.32 -9.06
N PRO A 240 22.23 -0.95 -7.75
CA PRO A 240 21.83 -1.78 -6.61
C PRO A 240 20.32 -2.06 -6.64
N TYR A 241 19.94 -3.34 -6.46
CA TYR A 241 18.54 -3.74 -6.59
C TYR A 241 17.70 -3.30 -5.41
N ILE A 242 18.28 -3.20 -4.21
CA ILE A 242 17.62 -2.73 -3.00
C ILE A 242 18.51 -1.65 -2.37
N THR A 243 17.93 -0.52 -1.98
CA THR A 243 18.63 0.56 -1.26
C THR A 243 17.85 0.96 -0.03
N TYR A 244 18.43 0.77 1.15
CA TYR A 244 17.85 1.13 2.45
C TYR A 244 18.24 2.54 2.88
N ARG A 245 17.35 3.19 3.63
CA ARG A 245 17.49 4.56 4.14
C ARG A 245 16.85 4.70 5.52
N VAL A 246 17.46 5.59 6.30
CA VAL A 246 16.88 6.12 7.54
C VAL A 246 16.62 7.61 7.32
N ILE A 247 15.47 8.09 7.79
CA ILE A 247 15.10 9.50 7.78
C ILE A 247 14.89 9.90 9.24
N SER A 248 15.60 10.94 9.69
CA SER A 248 15.47 11.43 11.07
C SER A 248 14.05 11.95 11.34
N LYS A 249 13.66 12.07 12.61
CA LYS A 249 12.40 12.71 13.01
C LYS A 249 12.19 14.12 12.42
N ASP A 250 13.30 14.84 12.19
CA ASP A 250 13.35 16.17 11.58
C ASP A 250 13.43 16.12 10.03
N GLY A 251 13.14 14.97 9.42
CA GLY A 251 13.05 14.76 7.97
C GLY A 251 14.36 14.78 7.20
N TYR A 252 15.52 14.63 7.86
CA TYR A 252 16.80 14.51 7.18
C TYR A 252 17.03 13.06 6.71
N MET A 253 17.18 12.86 5.40
CA MET A 253 17.45 11.53 4.83
C MET A 253 18.95 11.19 4.94
N HIS A 254 19.31 10.16 5.71
CA HIS A 254 20.68 9.69 5.85
C HIS A 254 21.21 9.01 4.58
N ASP A 255 22.52 8.73 4.54
CA ASP A 255 23.20 8.11 3.40
C ASP A 255 22.61 6.71 3.06
N PRO A 256 22.67 6.29 1.78
CA PRO A 256 22.09 5.02 1.35
C PRO A 256 22.90 3.84 1.86
N VAL A 257 22.20 2.76 2.17
CA VAL A 257 22.80 1.44 2.41
C VAL A 257 22.30 0.49 1.31
N PRO A 258 23.09 0.23 0.26
CA PRO A 258 22.76 -0.79 -0.72
C PRO A 258 22.70 -2.17 -0.06
N ILE A 259 21.66 -2.95 -0.38
CA ILE A 259 21.49 -4.33 0.08
C ILE A 259 21.64 -5.26 -1.13
N THR A 260 22.62 -6.15 -1.08
CA THR A 260 22.95 -7.05 -2.16
C THR A 260 21.99 -8.24 -2.19
N VAL A 261 21.21 -8.31 -3.26
CA VAL A 261 20.40 -9.47 -3.66
C VAL A 261 20.82 -9.93 -5.05
N PRO A 262 20.67 -11.20 -5.41
CA PRO A 262 21.24 -11.76 -6.64
C PRO A 262 20.56 -11.25 -7.92
N GLU A 263 19.27 -10.91 -7.84
CA GLU A 263 18.46 -10.51 -8.98
C GLU A 263 17.44 -9.43 -8.59
N SER A 264 16.84 -8.77 -9.58
CA SER A 264 15.73 -7.85 -9.36
C SER A 264 14.48 -8.61 -8.95
N ILE A 265 13.99 -8.31 -7.74
CA ILE A 265 12.79 -8.89 -7.15
C ILE A 265 11.77 -7.80 -6.85
N MET A 266 10.50 -8.20 -6.71
CA MET A 266 9.48 -7.40 -6.07
C MET A 266 9.62 -7.54 -4.55
N MET A 267 9.98 -6.45 -3.87
CA MET A 267 9.96 -6.36 -2.41
C MET A 267 8.95 -5.29 -2.02
N HIS A 268 7.73 -5.72 -1.69
CA HIS A 268 6.59 -4.83 -1.42
C HIS A 268 6.69 -4.17 -0.04
N ASP A 269 7.05 -4.96 0.97
CA ASP A 269 7.08 -4.52 2.37
C ASP A 269 8.38 -4.99 3.03
N PHE A 270 8.67 -4.41 4.19
CA PHE A 270 9.77 -4.76 5.08
C PHE A 270 9.34 -4.56 6.52
N ALA A 271 10.15 -4.96 7.50
CA ALA A 271 9.84 -4.74 8.90
C ALA A 271 11.01 -4.10 9.65
N ILE A 272 10.70 -3.48 10.78
CA ILE A 272 11.70 -3.01 11.74
C ILE A 272 11.44 -3.65 13.10
N THR A 273 12.48 -3.75 13.90
CA THR A 273 12.43 -3.97 15.35
C THR A 273 13.07 -2.78 16.06
N GLU A 274 13.22 -2.86 17.37
CA GLU A 274 14.00 -1.89 18.13
C GLU A 274 15.42 -1.70 17.58
N ASN A 275 16.09 -2.78 17.15
CA ASN A 275 17.49 -2.73 16.72
C ASN A 275 17.74 -3.12 15.27
N TYR A 276 16.79 -3.75 14.58
CA TYR A 276 17.00 -4.34 13.26
C TYR A 276 16.01 -3.85 12.20
N ALA A 277 16.43 -3.92 10.94
CA ALA A 277 15.57 -3.91 9.76
C ALA A 277 15.58 -5.30 9.13
N ILE A 278 14.42 -5.75 8.64
CA ILE A 278 14.20 -7.09 8.08
C ILE A 278 13.80 -6.94 6.62
N PHE A 279 14.68 -7.37 5.72
CA PHE A 279 14.47 -7.40 4.27
C PHE A 279 13.97 -8.77 3.82
N MET A 280 12.96 -8.79 2.96
CA MET A 280 12.34 -10.03 2.48
C MET A 280 12.75 -10.29 1.03
N ASP A 281 13.81 -11.07 0.83
CA ASP A 281 14.22 -11.54 -0.49
C ASP A 281 13.39 -12.78 -0.88
N LEU A 282 12.25 -12.50 -1.48
CA LEU A 282 11.23 -13.47 -1.86
C LEU A 282 11.30 -13.75 -3.37
N PRO A 283 11.00 -14.97 -3.83
CA PRO A 283 11.28 -15.40 -5.20
C PRO A 283 10.24 -14.90 -6.24
N MET A 284 9.87 -13.62 -6.18
CA MET A 284 9.07 -12.91 -7.18
C MET A 284 9.97 -12.05 -8.07
N TYR A 285 10.40 -12.60 -9.20
CA TYR A 285 11.47 -12.01 -10.02
C TYR A 285 10.93 -11.16 -11.17
N PHE A 286 11.65 -10.09 -11.49
CA PHE A 286 11.46 -9.35 -12.74
C PHE A 286 12.11 -10.09 -13.92
N ARG A 287 11.30 -10.70 -14.81
CA ARG A 287 11.75 -11.60 -15.89
C ARG A 287 11.24 -11.16 -17.27
N PRO A 288 11.74 -10.05 -17.85
CA PRO A 288 11.29 -9.55 -19.15
C PRO A 288 11.53 -10.53 -20.31
N LYS A 289 12.53 -11.41 -20.22
CA LYS A 289 12.76 -12.48 -21.22
C LYS A 289 11.66 -13.53 -21.19
N ASP A 290 11.17 -13.87 -20.01
CA ASP A 290 10.12 -14.87 -19.83
C ASP A 290 8.74 -14.32 -20.20
N MET A 291 8.48 -13.03 -19.91
CA MET A 291 7.28 -12.31 -20.36
C MET A 291 6.98 -12.56 -21.85
N VAL A 292 7.99 -12.44 -22.71
CA VAL A 292 7.85 -12.65 -24.17
C VAL A 292 7.76 -14.13 -24.52
N LYS A 293 8.66 -14.97 -23.96
CA LYS A 293 8.76 -16.40 -24.33
C LYS A 293 7.58 -17.24 -23.84
N LYS A 294 7.08 -16.93 -22.64
CA LYS A 294 6.02 -17.68 -21.94
C LYS A 294 4.67 -16.99 -21.99
N ASN A 295 4.60 -15.78 -22.56
CA ASN A 295 3.38 -14.97 -22.64
C ASN A 295 2.72 -14.70 -21.27
N THR A 296 3.55 -14.46 -20.25
CA THR A 296 3.17 -14.14 -18.87
C THR A 296 3.32 -12.64 -18.61
N LEU A 297 2.88 -12.19 -17.44
CA LEU A 297 3.30 -10.89 -16.91
C LEU A 297 4.82 -10.83 -16.68
N VAL A 298 5.35 -9.61 -16.54
CA VAL A 298 6.79 -9.35 -16.36
C VAL A 298 7.36 -9.87 -15.03
N TYR A 299 6.53 -10.03 -14.01
CA TYR A 299 6.92 -10.62 -12.73
C TYR A 299 6.52 -12.09 -12.68
N SER A 300 7.43 -12.95 -12.26
CA SER A 300 7.18 -14.39 -12.16
C SER A 300 7.71 -14.96 -10.85
N PHE A 301 6.86 -15.75 -10.20
CA PHE A 301 7.19 -16.46 -8.97
C PHE A 301 7.97 -17.75 -9.30
N ASP A 302 9.11 -17.97 -8.63
CA ASP A 302 9.90 -19.19 -8.76
C ASP A 302 9.75 -20.05 -7.50
N SER A 303 8.84 -21.02 -7.56
CA SER A 303 8.57 -21.94 -6.46
C SER A 303 9.73 -22.90 -6.14
N THR A 304 10.79 -22.93 -6.95
CA THR A 304 11.97 -23.77 -6.70
C THR A 304 12.98 -23.10 -5.76
N LYS A 305 12.81 -21.80 -5.51
CA LYS A 305 13.68 -20.99 -4.66
C LYS A 305 13.09 -20.86 -3.26
N LYS A 306 13.96 -20.92 -2.25
CA LYS A 306 13.60 -20.61 -0.86
C LYS A 306 13.39 -19.11 -0.69
N ALA A 307 12.58 -18.74 0.30
CA ALA A 307 12.49 -17.36 0.76
C ALA A 307 13.70 -17.06 1.66
N ARG A 308 14.26 -15.85 1.53
CA ARG A 308 15.39 -15.40 2.35
C ARG A 308 15.04 -14.12 3.11
N PHE A 309 15.47 -14.04 4.36
CA PHE A 309 15.20 -12.91 5.25
C PHE A 309 16.52 -12.32 5.73
N GLY A 310 16.78 -11.07 5.35
CA GLY A 310 18.00 -10.36 5.68
C GLY A 310 17.78 -9.47 6.89
N ILE A 311 18.40 -9.78 8.02
CA ILE A 311 18.29 -9.01 9.26
C ILE A 311 19.55 -8.17 9.41
N LEU A 312 19.38 -6.85 9.39
CA LEU A 312 20.46 -5.86 9.42
C LEU A 312 20.27 -4.95 10.63
N PRO A 313 21.31 -4.63 11.43
CA PRO A 313 21.21 -3.56 12.42
C PRO A 313 20.72 -2.27 11.76
N ARG A 314 19.64 -1.67 12.25
CA ARG A 314 18.89 -0.62 11.53
C ARG A 314 19.68 0.66 11.26
N TYR A 315 20.80 0.88 11.97
CA TYR A 315 21.72 2.01 11.74
C TYR A 315 23.05 1.63 11.08
N ALA A 316 23.17 0.40 10.56
CA ALA A 316 24.35 -0.04 9.83
C ALA A 316 24.67 0.92 8.68
N LYS A 317 25.96 1.15 8.43
CA LYS A 317 26.44 2.03 7.35
C LYS A 317 26.72 1.27 6.05
N ASP A 318 26.78 -0.04 6.13
CA ASP A 318 26.92 -0.96 5.01
C ASP A 318 26.24 -2.29 5.34
N GLU A 319 26.11 -3.16 4.34
CA GLU A 319 25.45 -4.46 4.49
C GLU A 319 26.29 -5.53 5.20
N LYS A 320 27.54 -5.25 5.63
CA LYS A 320 28.45 -6.30 6.14
C LYS A 320 27.92 -7.02 7.39
N HIS A 321 27.00 -6.37 8.10
CA HIS A 321 26.37 -6.91 9.31
C HIS A 321 25.02 -7.59 9.05
N ILE A 322 24.60 -7.73 7.79
CA ILE A 322 23.38 -8.44 7.45
C ILE A 322 23.53 -9.93 7.73
N ARG A 323 22.50 -10.53 8.32
CA ARG A 323 22.40 -11.99 8.48
C ARG A 323 21.22 -12.50 7.67
N TRP A 324 21.50 -13.42 6.75
CA TRP A 324 20.48 -14.03 5.91
C TRP A 324 20.02 -15.36 6.51
N PHE A 325 18.70 -15.52 6.61
CA PHE A 325 18.03 -16.72 7.05
C PHE A 325 17.20 -17.29 5.91
N GLU A 326 17.09 -18.62 5.83
CA GLU A 326 16.28 -19.29 4.81
C GLU A 326 15.05 -19.94 5.42
N LEU A 327 13.90 -19.76 4.78
CA LEU A 327 12.66 -20.49 5.07
C LEU A 327 12.12 -21.13 3.79
N PRO A 328 11.20 -22.12 3.90
CA PRO A 328 10.48 -22.66 2.75
C PRO A 328 9.92 -21.57 1.83
N THR A 329 9.78 -21.90 0.53
CA THR A 329 9.30 -20.96 -0.48
C THR A 329 7.97 -20.32 -0.09
N CYS A 330 7.88 -19.00 -0.27
CA CYS A 330 6.69 -18.21 -0.01
C CYS A 330 6.81 -16.81 -0.60
N PHE A 331 5.68 -16.09 -0.61
CA PHE A 331 5.64 -14.67 -0.87
C PHE A 331 4.84 -13.97 0.24
N ILE A 332 5.18 -12.72 0.51
CA ILE A 332 4.56 -11.89 1.53
C ILE A 332 4.34 -10.53 0.87
N PHE A 333 3.08 -10.10 0.78
CA PHE A 333 2.78 -8.71 0.47
C PHE A 333 2.93 -7.90 1.76
N HIS A 334 2.22 -8.27 2.82
CA HIS A 334 2.15 -7.46 4.03
C HIS A 334 2.63 -8.19 5.28
N ASN A 335 3.27 -7.45 6.16
CA ASN A 335 3.57 -7.89 7.52
C ASN A 335 2.83 -7.05 8.57
N ALA A 336 2.49 -7.69 9.69
CA ALA A 336 1.80 -7.06 10.80
C ALA A 336 2.78 -6.23 11.64
N ASN A 337 3.84 -6.88 12.14
CA ASN A 337 4.87 -6.27 12.97
C ASN A 337 6.06 -7.23 13.14
N ALA A 338 7.17 -6.73 13.68
CA ALA A 338 8.31 -7.52 14.11
C ALA A 338 8.87 -7.01 15.44
N TRP A 339 9.53 -7.89 16.20
CA TRP A 339 10.17 -7.54 17.47
C TRP A 339 11.32 -8.49 17.82
N GLU A 340 12.02 -8.19 18.92
CA GLU A 340 13.10 -9.01 19.47
C GLU A 340 12.65 -9.75 20.74
N GLU A 341 13.01 -11.02 20.87
CA GLU A 341 12.72 -11.86 22.02
C GLU A 341 13.96 -12.72 22.36
N GLY A 342 14.77 -12.25 23.31
CA GLY A 342 16.05 -12.89 23.64
C GLY A 342 17.03 -12.86 22.47
N ASP A 343 17.50 -14.04 22.04
CA ASP A 343 18.40 -14.19 20.88
C ASP A 343 17.63 -14.25 19.54
N GLU A 344 16.30 -14.11 19.54
CA GLU A 344 15.47 -14.25 18.34
C GLU A 344 14.86 -12.92 17.87
N VAL A 345 14.76 -12.77 16.55
CA VAL A 345 13.89 -11.80 15.91
C VAL A 345 12.62 -12.51 15.46
N VAL A 346 11.45 -11.94 15.78
CA VAL A 346 10.14 -12.46 15.44
C VAL A 346 9.49 -11.57 14.39
N LEU A 347 8.91 -12.15 13.34
CA LEU A 347 8.15 -11.47 12.30
C LEU A 347 6.77 -12.11 12.19
N ILE A 348 5.73 -11.28 12.23
CA ILE A 348 4.35 -11.70 11.97
C ILE A 348 3.93 -11.21 10.58
N ALA A 349 3.57 -12.12 9.68
CA ALA A 349 3.28 -11.77 8.29
C ALA A 349 2.18 -12.61 7.66
N CYS A 350 1.50 -12.02 6.66
CA CYS A 350 0.55 -12.73 5.81
C CYS A 350 1.31 -13.39 4.66
N ARG A 351 1.39 -14.71 4.71
CA ARG A 351 2.15 -15.54 3.78
C ARG A 351 1.25 -16.12 2.71
N ILE A 352 1.76 -16.15 1.48
CA ILE A 352 1.20 -16.83 0.31
C ILE A 352 2.16 -17.95 -0.10
N GLU A 353 1.66 -19.16 -0.35
CA GLU A 353 2.53 -20.26 -0.77
C GLU A 353 2.97 -20.13 -2.24
N LYS A 354 2.02 -19.86 -3.14
CA LYS A 354 2.24 -19.83 -4.60
C LYS A 354 1.45 -18.67 -5.23
N PRO A 355 1.93 -17.42 -5.11
CA PRO A 355 1.27 -16.29 -5.76
C PRO A 355 1.30 -16.44 -7.28
N ASP A 356 0.21 -16.06 -7.93
CA ASP A 356 0.12 -15.98 -9.39
C ASP A 356 -0.50 -14.63 -9.78
N LEU A 357 0.36 -13.70 -10.19
CA LEU A 357 -0.04 -12.35 -10.61
C LEU A 357 -0.82 -12.36 -11.94
N ASP A 358 -0.64 -13.39 -12.78
CA ASP A 358 -1.41 -13.52 -14.02
C ASP A 358 -2.89 -13.82 -13.73
N LEU A 359 -3.19 -14.57 -12.66
CA LEU A 359 -4.57 -14.80 -12.19
C LEU A 359 -5.22 -13.53 -11.61
N VAL A 360 -4.41 -12.56 -11.18
CA VAL A 360 -4.82 -11.23 -10.69
C VAL A 360 -4.86 -10.20 -11.84
N SER A 361 -4.66 -10.60 -13.10
CA SER A 361 -4.66 -9.66 -14.25
C SER A 361 -6.02 -9.49 -14.94
N GLY A 362 -7.11 -9.90 -14.29
CA GLY A 362 -8.47 -9.60 -14.74
C GLY A 362 -9.09 -10.60 -15.73
N ALA A 363 -8.45 -11.74 -15.97
CA ALA A 363 -9.12 -12.86 -16.64
C ALA A 363 -10.12 -13.51 -15.67
N LEU A 364 -11.41 -13.45 -15.99
CA LEU A 364 -12.50 -14.10 -15.26
C LEU A 364 -12.16 -15.57 -14.93
N LYS A 365 -11.70 -15.81 -13.70
CA LYS A 365 -11.96 -17.07 -12.99
C LYS A 365 -12.69 -16.72 -11.71
N GLU A 366 -13.95 -17.11 -11.66
CA GLU A 366 -14.98 -16.78 -10.67
C GLU A 366 -14.75 -17.34 -9.25
N LYS A 367 -13.59 -17.94 -8.98
CA LYS A 367 -13.13 -18.29 -7.63
C LYS A 367 -11.64 -18.51 -7.73
N LEU A 368 -10.86 -17.60 -7.15
CA LEU A 368 -9.43 -17.83 -6.99
C LEU A 368 -9.28 -18.87 -5.87
N GLU A 369 -9.23 -20.15 -6.25
CA GLU A 369 -8.79 -21.24 -5.35
C GLU A 369 -7.36 -21.01 -4.80
N SER A 370 -6.67 -19.95 -5.23
CA SER A 370 -5.25 -19.67 -5.00
C SER A 370 -4.92 -18.54 -4.03
N PHE A 371 -5.89 -17.83 -3.43
CA PHE A 371 -5.61 -16.81 -2.39
C PHE A 371 -5.66 -17.39 -0.97
N ALA A 372 -4.76 -18.33 -0.69
CA ALA A 372 -4.55 -18.89 0.63
C ALA A 372 -3.57 -18.04 1.45
N ASN A 373 -3.90 -16.76 1.65
CA ASN A 373 -3.11 -15.88 2.50
C ASN A 373 -3.37 -16.25 3.96
N GLU A 374 -2.31 -16.54 4.69
CA GLU A 374 -2.35 -17.10 6.03
C GLU A 374 -1.42 -16.32 6.95
N LEU A 375 -1.83 -16.07 8.20
CA LEU A 375 -0.97 -15.44 9.19
C LEU A 375 0.10 -16.43 9.66
N TYR A 376 1.35 -16.00 9.67
CA TYR A 376 2.49 -16.78 10.14
C TYR A 376 3.32 -15.99 11.15
N GLU A 377 3.85 -16.72 12.13
CA GLU A 377 4.96 -16.28 12.98
C GLU A 377 6.25 -16.89 12.44
N MET A 378 7.25 -16.06 12.17
CA MET A 378 8.58 -16.48 11.73
C MET A 378 9.60 -16.04 12.78
N ARG A 379 10.49 -16.95 13.16
CA ARG A 379 11.52 -16.72 14.17
C ARG A 379 12.90 -16.94 13.59
N PHE A 380 13.80 -16.02 13.86
CA PHE A 380 15.17 -16.01 13.36
C PHE A 380 16.15 -15.91 14.53
N ASN A 381 16.87 -16.98 14.82
CA ASN A 381 17.82 -17.00 15.93
C ASN A 381 19.13 -16.33 15.52
N MET A 382 19.36 -15.14 16.06
CA MET A 382 20.53 -14.31 15.79
C MET A 382 21.82 -14.85 16.40
N LYS A 383 21.80 -15.97 17.13
CA LYS A 383 23.01 -16.64 17.63
C LYS A 383 23.34 -17.89 16.82
N THR A 384 22.39 -18.80 16.69
CA THR A 384 22.57 -20.11 16.04
C THR A 384 22.48 -20.04 14.52
N GLY A 385 21.77 -19.04 13.97
CA GLY A 385 21.46 -18.97 12.54
C GLY A 385 20.26 -19.82 12.11
N GLU A 386 19.56 -20.44 13.06
CA GLU A 386 18.36 -21.21 12.77
C GLU A 386 17.16 -20.30 12.50
N ALA A 387 16.27 -20.75 11.62
CA ALA A 387 15.00 -20.08 11.32
C ALA A 387 13.85 -21.08 11.37
N SER A 388 12.72 -20.65 11.89
CA SER A 388 11.50 -21.44 11.95
C SER A 388 10.27 -20.61 11.59
N GLN A 389 9.18 -21.29 11.25
CA GLN A 389 7.90 -20.63 10.99
C GLN A 389 6.75 -21.49 11.51
N LYS A 390 5.70 -20.81 11.98
CA LYS A 390 4.51 -21.40 12.55
C LYS A 390 3.27 -20.71 11.99
N LYS A 391 2.34 -21.51 11.47
CA LYS A 391 1.04 -21.02 11.01
C LYS A 391 0.18 -20.58 12.19
N LEU A 392 -0.46 -19.42 12.07
CA LEU A 392 -1.31 -18.81 13.09
C LEU A 392 -2.79 -18.75 12.70
N SER A 393 -3.14 -18.82 11.42
CA SER A 393 -4.55 -18.71 10.99
C SER A 393 -4.92 -19.71 9.90
N ALA A 394 -6.22 -19.94 9.74
CA ALA A 394 -6.79 -20.47 8.50
C ALA A 394 -6.56 -19.47 7.32
N PRO A 395 -6.73 -19.89 6.06
CA PRO A 395 -6.54 -19.02 4.89
C PRO A 395 -7.60 -17.92 4.75
N ALA A 396 -7.40 -17.05 3.74
CA ALA A 396 -8.27 -15.94 3.34
C ALA A 396 -8.16 -14.69 4.22
N LEU A 397 -6.92 -14.34 4.61
CA LEU A 397 -6.58 -13.17 5.43
C LEU A 397 -5.50 -12.30 4.79
N ASP A 398 -5.68 -10.99 4.75
CA ASP A 398 -4.58 -10.04 4.44
C ASP A 398 -4.79 -8.68 5.13
N PHE A 399 -3.97 -7.69 4.78
CA PHE A 399 -3.95 -6.34 5.35
C PHE A 399 -3.87 -6.38 6.87
N PRO A 400 -2.81 -7.02 7.43
CA PRO A 400 -2.65 -7.09 8.87
C PRO A 400 -2.33 -5.71 9.42
N ARG A 401 -2.94 -5.38 10.56
CA ARG A 401 -2.83 -4.10 11.24
C ARG A 401 -2.65 -4.35 12.74
N VAL A 402 -1.90 -3.48 13.37
CA VAL A 402 -1.60 -3.51 14.81
C VAL A 402 -1.84 -2.13 15.40
N ASN A 403 -1.81 -2.01 16.72
CA ASN A 403 -1.63 -0.73 17.36
C ASN A 403 -0.23 -0.18 17.00
N GLU A 404 -0.16 0.87 16.17
CA GLU A 404 1.09 1.38 15.61
C GLU A 404 2.05 1.94 16.67
N ASN A 405 1.58 2.22 17.89
CA ASN A 405 2.43 2.57 19.05
C ASN A 405 3.38 1.42 19.45
N TYR A 406 3.11 0.19 18.98
CA TYR A 406 3.96 -0.98 19.18
C TYR A 406 4.80 -1.34 17.95
N THR A 407 4.85 -0.51 16.90
CA THR A 407 5.68 -0.79 15.72
C THR A 407 7.13 -1.04 16.14
N GLY A 408 7.68 -2.19 15.74
CA GLY A 408 9.02 -2.64 16.11
C GLY A 408 9.18 -3.22 17.52
N ARG A 409 8.09 -3.31 18.30
CA ARG A 409 8.04 -3.90 19.64
C ARG A 409 7.05 -5.04 19.71
N LYS A 410 7.19 -5.85 20.76
CA LYS A 410 6.31 -6.99 21.01
C LYS A 410 4.88 -6.50 21.22
N GLN A 411 3.96 -7.09 20.47
CA GLN A 411 2.53 -6.83 20.55
C GLN A 411 1.78 -8.16 20.70
N ARG A 412 0.56 -8.11 21.22
CA ARG A 412 -0.33 -9.24 21.43
C ARG A 412 -1.42 -9.35 20.36
N TYR A 413 -2.01 -8.25 19.91
CA TYR A 413 -3.17 -8.25 19.04
C TYR A 413 -2.84 -7.88 17.58
N VAL A 414 -3.31 -8.72 16.67
CA VAL A 414 -3.30 -8.45 15.22
C VAL A 414 -4.73 -8.36 14.74
N TYR A 415 -5.03 -7.29 14.03
CA TYR A 415 -6.25 -7.15 13.25
C TYR A 415 -5.94 -7.49 11.79
N GLY A 416 -6.89 -8.07 11.07
CA GLY A 416 -6.74 -8.30 9.64
C GLY A 416 -8.07 -8.31 8.92
N THR A 417 -8.03 -8.36 7.61
CA THR A 417 -9.21 -8.39 6.75
C THR A 417 -9.48 -9.80 6.28
N THR A 418 -10.72 -10.27 6.41
CA THR A 418 -11.15 -11.52 5.77
C THR A 418 -11.49 -11.23 4.32
N LEU A 419 -11.07 -12.12 3.41
CA LEU A 419 -11.15 -11.88 1.97
C LEU A 419 -12.01 -12.93 1.27
N ASP A 420 -12.87 -12.51 0.33
CA ASP A 420 -13.48 -13.42 -0.67
C ASP A 420 -12.57 -13.54 -1.92
N ASN A 421 -11.83 -12.48 -2.23
CA ASN A 421 -10.75 -12.45 -3.22
C ASN A 421 -9.76 -11.32 -2.85
N ILE A 422 -8.76 -11.07 -3.70
CA ILE A 422 -7.69 -10.09 -3.44
C ILE A 422 -8.17 -8.67 -3.05
N ALA A 423 -9.38 -8.26 -3.42
CA ALA A 423 -9.90 -6.92 -3.17
C ALA A 423 -11.17 -6.89 -2.31
N LYS A 424 -11.96 -7.97 -2.32
CA LYS A 424 -13.27 -8.02 -1.66
C LYS A 424 -13.12 -8.43 -0.19
N VAL A 425 -12.91 -7.44 0.66
CA VAL A 425 -12.90 -7.60 2.13
C VAL A 425 -14.31 -7.92 2.60
N THR A 426 -14.52 -9.06 3.23
CA THR A 426 -15.83 -9.52 3.76
C THR A 426 -16.03 -9.21 5.23
N GLY A 427 -14.96 -8.85 5.95
CA GLY A 427 -15.02 -8.65 7.39
C GLY A 427 -13.66 -8.31 7.98
N ILE A 428 -13.67 -8.03 9.29
CA ILE A 428 -12.48 -7.71 10.08
C ILE A 428 -12.32 -8.76 11.17
N ILE A 429 -11.11 -9.30 11.33
CA ILE A 429 -10.82 -10.36 12.30
C ILE A 429 -9.75 -9.90 13.28
N LYS A 430 -9.85 -10.39 14.52
CA LYS A 430 -8.89 -10.12 15.60
C LYS A 430 -8.23 -11.41 16.07
N PHE A 431 -6.91 -11.37 16.15
CA PHE A 431 -6.05 -12.43 16.69
C PHE A 431 -5.41 -12.00 18.01
N ASP A 432 -5.31 -12.92 18.95
CA ASP A 432 -4.48 -12.85 20.15
C ASP A 432 -3.29 -13.79 20.01
N LEU A 433 -2.10 -13.24 19.82
CA LEU A 433 -0.86 -13.99 19.59
C LEU A 433 -0.39 -14.79 20.81
N HIS A 434 -0.89 -14.48 22.01
CA HIS A 434 -0.58 -15.25 23.22
C HIS A 434 -1.46 -16.50 23.34
N ALA A 435 -2.60 -16.53 22.66
CA ALA A 435 -3.47 -17.71 22.62
C ALA A 435 -2.96 -18.74 21.61
N LYS A 436 -3.25 -20.02 21.86
CA LYS A 436 -2.82 -21.12 20.97
C LYS A 436 -3.65 -21.10 19.67
N PRO A 437 -3.02 -21.12 18.50
CA PRO A 437 -3.73 -21.31 17.24
C PRO A 437 -4.45 -22.65 17.18
N ASP A 438 -5.62 -22.66 16.55
CA ASP A 438 -6.37 -23.88 16.28
C ASP A 438 -5.92 -24.47 14.93
N SER A 439 -5.05 -25.48 14.98
CA SER A 439 -4.42 -26.09 13.80
C SER A 439 -5.37 -26.92 12.93
N GLY A 440 -6.61 -27.17 13.37
CA GLY A 440 -7.59 -27.97 12.61
C GLY A 440 -8.51 -27.16 11.69
N LYS A 441 -8.54 -25.83 11.83
CA LYS A 441 -9.49 -24.99 11.11
C LYS A 441 -9.08 -24.78 9.64
N THR A 442 -10.03 -24.99 8.74
CA THR A 442 -9.89 -24.70 7.30
C THR A 442 -10.52 -23.36 6.91
N ARG A 443 -11.20 -22.70 7.84
CA ARG A 443 -11.87 -21.40 7.67
C ARG A 443 -11.63 -20.51 8.89
N LEU A 444 -11.72 -19.20 8.68
CA LEU A 444 -11.59 -18.20 9.74
C LEU A 444 -12.88 -18.14 10.56
N GLU A 445 -12.80 -18.60 11.81
CA GLU A 445 -13.91 -18.64 12.77
C GLU A 445 -13.37 -18.35 14.17
N VAL A 446 -14.20 -17.75 15.03
CA VAL A 446 -13.84 -17.45 16.43
C VAL A 446 -13.45 -18.73 17.19
N GLY A 447 -12.44 -18.63 18.05
CA GLY A 447 -11.90 -19.73 18.86
C GLY A 447 -10.41 -19.96 18.66
N GLY A 448 -9.73 -20.47 19.70
CA GLY A 448 -8.27 -20.53 19.74
C GLY A 448 -7.69 -19.13 19.87
N ASN A 449 -6.79 -18.77 18.95
CA ASN A 449 -6.21 -17.43 18.88
C ASN A 449 -7.11 -16.39 18.17
N VAL A 450 -8.19 -16.80 17.51
CA VAL A 450 -9.16 -15.86 16.93
C VAL A 450 -10.14 -15.41 18.01
N GLN A 451 -10.08 -14.15 18.41
CA GLN A 451 -10.88 -13.60 19.52
C GLN A 451 -12.17 -12.89 19.06
N GLY A 452 -12.25 -12.49 17.80
CA GLY A 452 -13.45 -11.82 17.27
C GLY A 452 -13.44 -11.73 15.76
N LEU A 453 -14.65 -11.68 15.18
CA LEU A 453 -14.89 -11.55 13.76
C LEU A 453 -16.08 -10.61 13.55
N TYR A 454 -15.84 -9.51 12.85
CA TYR A 454 -16.87 -8.58 12.39
C TYR A 454 -17.20 -8.90 10.93
N ASP A 455 -18.32 -9.60 10.72
CA ASP A 455 -18.83 -9.94 9.39
C ASP A 455 -19.67 -8.80 8.82
N LEU A 456 -19.35 -8.34 7.60
CA LEU A 456 -20.12 -7.29 6.92
C LEU A 456 -21.47 -7.79 6.40
N GLY A 457 -21.62 -9.10 6.25
CA GLY A 457 -22.78 -9.73 5.65
C GLY A 457 -22.76 -9.68 4.11
N PRO A 458 -23.75 -10.32 3.48
CA PRO A 458 -23.75 -10.58 2.04
C PRO A 458 -23.83 -9.31 1.19
N GLY A 459 -22.96 -9.23 0.18
CA GLY A 459 -22.94 -8.13 -0.80
C GLY A 459 -22.33 -6.82 -0.29
N LYS A 460 -21.79 -6.80 0.94
CA LYS A 460 -21.06 -5.66 1.50
C LYS A 460 -19.58 -5.99 1.56
N PHE A 461 -18.75 -5.04 1.14
CA PHE A 461 -17.31 -5.23 1.08
C PHE A 461 -16.57 -4.03 1.66
N GLY A 462 -15.58 -4.31 2.49
CA GLY A 462 -14.81 -3.32 3.25
C GLY A 462 -13.53 -2.84 2.56
N SER A 463 -12.72 -2.10 3.33
CA SER A 463 -11.31 -1.80 3.05
C SER A 463 -10.41 -2.33 4.16
N GLU A 464 -9.10 -2.08 4.05
CA GLU A 464 -8.19 -2.13 5.21
C GLU A 464 -8.76 -1.29 6.36
N ALA A 465 -8.64 -1.81 7.59
CA ALA A 465 -9.08 -1.15 8.81
C ALA A 465 -7.92 -0.56 9.60
N VAL A 466 -8.04 0.71 9.95
CA VAL A 466 -7.02 1.40 10.75
C VAL A 466 -7.40 1.32 12.22
N TYR A 467 -6.46 0.85 13.04
CA TYR A 467 -6.60 0.90 14.50
C TYR A 467 -6.28 2.33 14.98
N VAL A 468 -7.18 2.90 15.78
CA VAL A 468 -6.98 4.19 16.45
C VAL A 468 -7.12 3.95 17.96
N PRO A 469 -6.05 4.17 18.74
CA PRO A 469 -6.11 3.97 20.19
C PRO A 469 -7.06 4.99 20.84
N ARG A 470 -7.76 4.58 21.91
CA ARG A 470 -8.57 5.50 22.71
C ARG A 470 -7.72 6.59 23.35
N VAL A 471 -6.55 6.20 23.83
CA VAL A 471 -5.53 7.09 24.40
C VAL A 471 -4.22 6.81 23.67
N PRO A 472 -3.57 7.82 23.05
CA PRO A 472 -2.27 7.62 22.40
C PRO A 472 -1.21 7.04 23.35
N GLY A 473 -0.27 6.26 22.81
CA GLY A 473 0.79 5.60 23.57
C GLY A 473 0.48 4.15 23.92
N THR A 474 1.15 3.66 24.96
CA THR A 474 1.15 2.25 25.41
C THR A 474 0.74 2.08 26.88
N ASP A 475 0.18 3.13 27.49
CA ASP A 475 -0.21 3.12 28.91
C ASP A 475 -1.56 2.43 29.17
N SER A 476 -2.37 2.30 28.13
CA SER A 476 -3.65 1.57 28.13
C SER A 476 -3.47 0.13 27.66
N GLU A 477 -4.52 -0.68 27.84
CA GLU A 477 -4.58 -2.01 27.22
C GLU A 477 -4.39 -1.91 25.70
N GLU A 478 -3.60 -2.81 25.12
CA GLU A 478 -3.13 -2.73 23.74
C GLU A 478 -4.27 -2.65 22.70
N ASP A 479 -5.41 -3.27 22.99
CA ASP A 479 -6.62 -3.29 22.15
C ASP A 479 -7.70 -2.26 22.57
N ASP A 480 -7.41 -1.35 23.51
CA ASP A 480 -8.34 -0.28 23.91
C ASP A 480 -8.38 0.84 22.88
N GLY A 481 -9.18 0.61 21.85
CA GLY A 481 -9.35 1.54 20.75
C GLY A 481 -10.43 1.10 19.79
N TYR A 482 -10.40 1.69 18.61
CA TYR A 482 -11.41 1.51 17.58
C TYR A 482 -10.76 1.13 16.25
N LEU A 483 -11.51 0.43 15.42
CA LEU A 483 -11.15 0.15 14.03
C LEU A 483 -12.06 0.97 13.13
N ILE A 484 -11.48 1.74 12.22
CA ILE A 484 -12.20 2.56 11.23
C ILE A 484 -11.86 2.11 9.81
N PHE A 485 -12.87 1.95 8.96
CA PHE A 485 -12.72 1.49 7.57
C PHE A 485 -13.90 1.89 6.67
N PHE A 486 -13.66 1.92 5.37
CA PHE A 486 -14.71 2.13 4.37
C PHE A 486 -15.48 0.82 4.10
N VAL A 487 -16.77 0.94 3.80
CA VAL A 487 -17.64 -0.16 3.36
C VAL A 487 -18.39 0.27 2.11
N HIS A 488 -18.53 -0.63 1.15
CA HIS A 488 -19.39 -0.48 -0.01
C HIS A 488 -20.43 -1.60 -0.01
N ASP A 489 -21.71 -1.22 -0.06
CA ASP A 489 -22.81 -2.16 -0.25
C ASP A 489 -23.13 -2.25 -1.74
N GLU A 490 -22.75 -3.35 -2.39
CA GLU A 490 -23.00 -3.57 -3.82
C GLU A 490 -24.51 -3.70 -4.13
N ASN A 491 -25.35 -4.04 -3.13
CA ASN A 491 -26.80 -4.15 -3.33
C ASN A 491 -27.46 -2.78 -3.48
N SER A 492 -27.14 -1.85 -2.56
CA SER A 492 -27.66 -0.48 -2.59
C SER A 492 -26.81 0.48 -3.41
N ARG A 493 -25.58 0.07 -3.77
CA ARG A 493 -24.53 0.88 -4.41
C ARG A 493 -24.12 2.10 -3.59
N LYS A 494 -24.31 2.05 -2.27
CA LYS A 494 -23.92 3.10 -1.32
C LYS A 494 -22.60 2.77 -0.64
N SER A 495 -21.93 3.79 -0.15
CA SER A 495 -20.70 3.65 0.63
C SER A 495 -20.84 4.28 2.00
N PHE A 496 -20.12 3.72 2.96
CA PHE A 496 -20.18 4.06 4.38
C PHE A 496 -18.76 4.06 4.96
N VAL A 497 -18.61 4.65 6.13
CA VAL A 497 -17.47 4.39 7.02
C VAL A 497 -18.02 3.73 8.28
N HIS A 498 -17.45 2.58 8.64
CA HIS A 498 -17.79 1.88 9.88
C HIS A 498 -16.72 2.15 10.93
N VAL A 499 -17.17 2.30 12.17
CA VAL A 499 -16.33 2.34 13.37
C VAL A 499 -16.77 1.20 14.29
N ILE A 500 -15.86 0.31 14.63
CA ILE A 500 -16.12 -0.80 15.56
C ILE A 500 -15.16 -0.74 16.74
N ASP A 501 -15.59 -1.26 17.88
CA ASP A 501 -14.74 -1.40 19.07
C ASP A 501 -13.76 -2.55 18.88
N ALA A 502 -12.46 -2.23 18.93
CA ALA A 502 -11.37 -3.16 18.60
C ALA A 502 -11.17 -4.23 19.68
N ARG A 503 -11.69 -4.02 20.89
CA ARG A 503 -11.60 -4.96 22.00
C ARG A 503 -12.67 -6.04 21.87
N THR A 504 -13.92 -5.61 21.75
CA THR A 504 -15.11 -6.46 21.78
C THR A 504 -15.42 -7.10 20.44
N MET A 505 -15.02 -6.47 19.32
CA MET A 505 -15.36 -6.92 17.96
C MET A 505 -16.88 -7.16 17.80
N SER A 506 -17.70 -6.34 18.47
CA SER A 506 -19.17 -6.44 18.43
C SER A 506 -19.70 -6.40 17.00
N ALA A 507 -20.73 -7.20 16.71
CA ALA A 507 -21.43 -7.16 15.42
C ALA A 507 -22.17 -5.83 15.20
N ASP A 508 -22.51 -5.12 16.28
CA ASP A 508 -23.09 -3.78 16.21
C ASP A 508 -21.97 -2.73 16.17
N PRO A 509 -21.82 -1.96 15.07
CA PRO A 509 -20.81 -0.92 14.99
C PRO A 509 -21.13 0.23 15.95
N ILE A 510 -20.08 0.88 16.45
CA ILE A 510 -20.16 2.07 17.31
C ILE A 510 -20.68 3.27 16.51
N ALA A 511 -20.23 3.39 15.26
CA ALA A 511 -20.72 4.38 14.32
C ALA A 511 -20.80 3.83 12.89
N VAL A 512 -21.79 4.31 12.14
CA VAL A 512 -21.86 4.20 10.68
C VAL A 512 -22.08 5.59 10.11
N VAL A 513 -21.16 6.05 9.27
CA VAL A 513 -21.26 7.34 8.56
C VAL A 513 -21.66 7.07 7.12
N GLU A 514 -22.79 7.62 6.68
CA GLU A 514 -23.21 7.53 5.28
C GLU A 514 -22.42 8.50 4.40
N LEU A 515 -21.90 8.01 3.27
CA LEU A 515 -21.12 8.84 2.34
C LEU A 515 -21.99 9.31 1.15
N PRO A 516 -21.76 10.54 0.64
CA PRO A 516 -22.55 11.10 -0.46
C PRO A 516 -22.29 10.43 -1.81
N HIS A 517 -21.15 9.75 -1.96
CA HIS A 517 -20.73 9.12 -3.21
C HIS A 517 -20.14 7.73 -2.98
N ARG A 518 -20.12 6.94 -4.07
CA ARG A 518 -19.45 5.64 -4.10
C ARG A 518 -17.95 5.82 -3.83
N VAL A 519 -17.41 4.97 -2.98
CA VAL A 519 -15.99 4.84 -2.72
C VAL A 519 -15.50 3.51 -3.34
N PRO A 520 -14.72 3.55 -4.44
CA PRO A 520 -14.20 2.34 -5.08
C PRO A 520 -13.32 1.49 -4.15
N TYR A 521 -13.00 0.27 -4.55
CA TYR A 521 -11.97 -0.52 -3.88
C TYR A 521 -10.61 0.20 -3.93
N GLY A 522 -9.89 0.22 -2.81
CA GLY A 522 -8.61 0.90 -2.67
C GLY A 522 -7.55 0.01 -2.04
N PHE A 523 -6.44 0.62 -1.63
CA PHE A 523 -5.34 -0.06 -0.95
C PHE A 523 -5.27 0.41 0.50
N HIS A 524 -4.19 1.10 0.88
CA HIS A 524 -3.93 1.37 2.29
C HIS A 524 -4.59 2.65 2.79
N ALA A 525 -5.01 2.58 4.04
CA ALA A 525 -5.61 3.66 4.79
C ALA A 525 -4.67 4.14 5.91
N PHE A 526 -4.89 5.38 6.35
CA PHE A 526 -4.15 6.02 7.42
C PHE A 526 -5.07 6.96 8.20
N PHE A 527 -4.78 7.17 9.48
CA PHE A 527 -5.49 8.13 10.31
C PHE A 527 -4.53 9.23 10.75
N VAL A 528 -4.73 10.45 10.24
CA VAL A 528 -3.93 11.62 10.64
C VAL A 528 -4.59 12.25 11.86
N THR A 529 -3.90 12.29 13.00
CA THR A 529 -4.49 12.85 14.23
C THR A 529 -4.63 14.37 14.16
N GLU A 530 -5.51 14.95 14.98
CA GLU A 530 -5.63 16.41 15.07
C GLU A 530 -4.30 17.09 15.46
N GLU A 531 -3.49 16.45 16.31
CA GLU A 531 -2.14 16.94 16.66
C GLU A 531 -1.23 17.00 15.43
N GLN A 532 -1.20 15.92 14.63
CA GLN A 532 -0.46 15.88 13.37
C GLN A 532 -0.97 16.91 12.36
N LEU A 533 -2.26 17.18 12.32
CA LEU A 533 -2.84 18.23 11.47
C LEU A 533 -2.41 19.63 11.93
N GLN A 534 -2.34 19.87 13.24
CA GLN A 534 -1.84 21.12 13.80
C GLN A 534 -0.35 21.32 13.52
N GLU A 535 0.46 20.26 13.56
CA GLU A 535 1.85 20.30 13.14
C GLU A 535 1.99 20.60 11.65
N GLN A 536 1.15 19.95 10.82
CA GLN A 536 1.13 20.17 9.38
C GLN A 536 0.72 21.60 9.01
N ALA A 537 -0.10 22.27 9.80
CA ALA A 537 -0.50 23.65 9.57
C ALA A 537 0.69 24.63 9.57
N LYS A 538 1.84 24.24 10.13
CA LYS A 538 3.10 25.01 10.14
C LYS A 538 3.87 24.93 8.80
N LEU A 539 3.48 24.04 7.89
CA LEU A 539 4.09 23.85 6.55
C LEU A 539 3.71 24.92 5.52
#